data_AF-A0A529MHT7-F1
#
_entry.id   AF-A0A529MHT7-F1
#
_cell.length_a   1.000
_cell.length_b   1.000
_cell.length_c   1.000
_cell.angle_alpha   90.00
_cell.angle_beta   90.00
_cell.angle_gamma   90.00
#
_symmetry.space_group_name_H-M   'P 1'
#
loop_
_entity.id
_entity.type
_entity.pdbx_description
1 polymer ?
#
loop_
_entity_poly.entity_id
_entity_poly.type
_entity_poly.pdbx_seq_one_letter_code
_entity_poly.pdbx_strand_id
1 'polypeptide(L)'
;MLVSKGRLPFIKSPLGWFEGFVQAGATSVEGIDSELLVESSFLPGVVHNDPTDRIIIATARSKNLAIITRDRAILAYGAAGFVKTVPC
;
A
#
# COMPACT_ATOMS: atom_id res chain seq x y z
N MET A 1 5.11 -3.41 12.38
CA MET A 1 5.09 -4.35 13.53
C MET A 1 4.66 -3.64 14.82
N LEU A 2 3.37 -3.35 14.99
CA LEU A 2 2.85 -2.68 16.19
C LEU A 2 2.28 -3.68 17.21
N VAL A 3 1.33 -4.50 16.79
CA VAL A 3 0.70 -5.52 17.66
C VAL A 3 1.73 -6.55 18.14
N SER A 4 2.56 -7.09 17.24
CA SER A 4 3.62 -8.05 17.62
C SER A 4 4.70 -7.47 18.54
N LYS A 5 4.88 -6.14 18.55
CA LYS A 5 5.79 -5.44 19.46
C LYS A 5 5.08 -4.89 20.70
N GLY A 6 3.81 -5.23 20.93
CA GLY A 6 3.01 -4.75 22.06
C GLY A 6 2.71 -3.25 22.06
N ARG A 7 2.92 -2.56 20.92
CA ARG A 7 2.76 -1.10 20.79
C ARG A 7 1.34 -0.65 20.46
N LEU A 8 0.45 -1.59 20.16
CA LEU A 8 -0.93 -1.31 19.84
C LEU A 8 -1.82 -2.42 20.43
N PRO A 9 -2.65 -2.11 21.43
CA PRO A 9 -3.56 -3.09 22.03
C PRO A 9 -4.72 -3.37 21.07
N PHE A 10 -5.04 -4.65 20.88
CA PHE A 10 -6.09 -5.12 19.97
C PHE A 10 -6.99 -6.11 20.71
N ILE A 11 -8.31 -5.94 20.58
CA ILE A 11 -9.31 -6.86 21.18
C ILE A 11 -9.49 -8.10 20.30
N LYS A 12 -9.42 -7.93 18.97
CA LYS A 12 -9.49 -9.01 17.98
C LYS A 12 -8.07 -9.39 17.51
N SER A 13 -7.93 -10.56 16.90
CA SER A 13 -6.70 -10.85 16.15
C SER A 13 -6.50 -9.80 15.03
N PRO A 14 -5.26 -9.49 14.62
CA PRO A 14 -5.01 -8.55 13.52
C PRO A 14 -5.77 -8.90 12.24
N LEU A 15 -5.84 -10.19 11.90
CA LEU A 15 -6.59 -10.68 10.74
C LEU A 15 -8.09 -10.42 10.90
N GLY A 16 -8.69 -10.80 12.04
CA GLY A 16 -10.13 -10.63 12.25
C GLY A 16 -10.56 -9.16 12.36
N TRP A 17 -9.66 -8.25 12.76
CA TRP A 17 -9.89 -6.82 12.64
C TRP A 17 -9.86 -6.36 11.17
N PHE A 18 -8.85 -6.80 10.41
CA PHE A 18 -8.67 -6.43 9.00
C PHE A 18 -9.85 -6.89 8.14
N GLU A 19 -10.28 -8.15 8.29
CA GLU A 19 -11.46 -8.70 7.59
C GLU A 19 -12.73 -7.89 7.92
N GLY A 20 -12.91 -7.52 9.19
CA GLY A 20 -14.03 -6.67 9.61
C GLY A 20 -13.99 -5.26 9.01
N PHE A 21 -12.80 -4.67 8.84
CA PHE A 21 -12.61 -3.39 8.16
C PHE A 21 -12.99 -3.48 6.68
N VAL A 22 -12.50 -4.51 5.97
CA VAL A 22 -12.81 -4.75 4.55
C VAL A 22 -14.32 -4.90 4.35
N GLN A 23 -14.97 -5.71 5.19
CA GLN A 23 -16.42 -5.91 5.14
C GLN A 23 -17.19 -4.62 5.42
N ALA A 24 -16.84 -3.88 6.48
CA ALA A 24 -17.55 -2.66 6.86
C ALA A 24 -17.36 -1.52 5.85
N GLY A 25 -16.20 -1.45 5.20
CA GLY A 25 -15.87 -0.43 4.20
C GLY A 25 -16.41 -0.73 2.81
N ALA A 26 -17.05 -1.88 2.58
CA ALA A 26 -17.44 -2.35 1.25
C ALA A 26 -16.26 -2.30 0.24
N THR A 27 -15.05 -2.66 0.71
CA THR A 27 -13.83 -2.65 -0.09
C THR A 27 -13.43 -4.06 -0.52
N SER A 28 -12.59 -4.16 -1.55
CA SER A 28 -11.93 -5.40 -1.96
C SER A 28 -10.46 -5.37 -1.57
N VAL A 29 -9.88 -6.56 -1.38
CA VAL A 29 -8.44 -6.73 -1.20
C VAL A 29 -7.84 -7.12 -2.55
N GLU A 30 -6.94 -6.30 -3.06
CA GLU A 30 -6.22 -6.61 -4.29
C GLU A 30 -5.13 -7.65 -4.03
N GLY A 31 -5.18 -8.75 -4.76
CA GLY A 31 -4.13 -9.77 -4.77
C GLY A 31 -2.85 -9.28 -5.45
N ILE A 32 -1.74 -9.92 -5.10
CA ILE A 32 -0.41 -9.71 -5.67
C ILE A 32 0.04 -11.03 -6.31
N ASP A 33 0.60 -10.97 -7.51
CA ASP A 33 1.22 -12.08 -8.21
C ASP A 33 2.74 -11.87 -8.37
N SER A 34 3.41 -12.85 -8.97
CA SER A 34 4.86 -12.79 -9.18
C SER A 34 5.27 -11.65 -10.12
N GLU A 35 4.42 -11.27 -11.08
CA GLU A 35 4.72 -10.19 -12.02
C GLU A 35 4.76 -8.85 -11.28
N LEU A 36 3.74 -8.56 -10.47
CA LEU A 36 3.69 -7.37 -9.61
C LEU A 36 4.87 -7.31 -8.62
N LEU A 37 5.25 -8.45 -8.04
CA LEU A 37 6.41 -8.50 -7.14
C LEU A 37 7.71 -8.14 -7.87
N VAL A 38 7.91 -8.66 -9.07
CA VAL A 38 9.08 -8.31 -9.90
C VAL A 38 9.03 -6.83 -10.28
N GLU A 39 7.90 -6.33 -10.78
CA GLU A 39 7.72 -4.92 -11.15
C GLU A 39 8.02 -3.96 -10.00
N SER A 40 7.67 -4.33 -8.76
CA SER A 40 7.98 -3.51 -7.58
C SER A 40 9.48 -3.22 -7.41
N SER A 41 10.35 -4.07 -7.95
CA SER A 41 11.82 -3.88 -7.93
C SER A 41 12.32 -2.93 -9.02
N PHE A 42 11.52 -2.68 -10.06
CA PHE A 42 11.91 -1.90 -11.25
C PHE A 42 11.07 -0.64 -11.47
N LEU A 43 10.51 -0.09 -10.39
CA LEU A 43 9.80 1.19 -10.43
C LEU A 43 10.69 2.30 -11.00
N PRO A 44 10.16 3.15 -11.91
CA PRO A 44 10.94 4.18 -12.58
C PRO A 44 11.35 5.31 -11.62
N GLY A 45 12.51 5.92 -11.86
CA GLY A 45 12.97 7.07 -11.07
C GLY A 45 13.38 6.74 -9.64
N VAL A 46 13.44 7.76 -8.79
CA VAL A 46 13.80 7.61 -7.37
C VAL A 46 12.52 7.36 -6.57
N VAL A 47 12.41 6.17 -5.99
CA VAL A 47 11.25 5.73 -5.21
C VAL A 47 11.66 5.37 -3.78
N HIS A 48 10.66 5.22 -2.92
CA HIS A 48 10.84 4.77 -1.55
C HIS A 48 11.56 3.41 -1.48
N ASN A 49 12.40 3.22 -0.45
CA ASN A 49 13.19 1.99 -0.28
C ASN A 49 12.43 0.87 0.45
N ASP A 50 11.26 1.16 1.02
CA ASP A 50 10.47 0.13 1.70
C ASP A 50 9.83 -0.84 0.70
N PRO A 51 10.05 -2.17 0.83
CA PRO A 51 9.49 -3.15 -0.09
C PRO A 51 7.95 -3.13 -0.16
N THR A 52 7.27 -2.85 0.95
CA THR A 52 5.80 -2.86 0.99
C THR A 52 5.25 -1.66 0.22
N ASP A 53 5.83 -0.48 0.40
CA ASP A 53 5.43 0.71 -0.35
C ASP A 53 5.64 0.53 -1.86
N ARG A 54 6.74 -0.12 -2.25
CA ARG A 54 7.03 -0.42 -3.66
C ARG A 54 6.00 -1.39 -4.26
N ILE A 55 5.57 -2.39 -3.50
CA ILE A 55 4.50 -3.30 -3.92
C ILE A 55 3.18 -2.51 -4.10
N ILE A 56 2.82 -1.66 -3.14
CA ILE A 56 1.61 -0.80 -3.24
C ILE A 56 1.67 0.07 -4.50
N ILE A 57 2.82 0.69 -4.78
CA ILE A 57 3.03 1.53 -5.97
C ILE A 57 2.90 0.71 -7.25
N ALA A 58 3.53 -0.46 -7.34
CA ALA A 58 3.44 -1.34 -8.50
C ALA A 58 1.99 -1.79 -8.76
N THR A 59 1.28 -2.24 -7.70
CA THR A 59 -0.13 -2.62 -7.80
C THR A 59 -1.00 -1.46 -8.28
N ALA A 60 -0.81 -0.25 -7.73
CA ALA A 60 -1.59 0.91 -8.14
C ALA A 60 -1.31 1.32 -9.60
N ARG A 61 -0.05 1.26 -10.05
CA ARG A 61 0.35 1.54 -11.43
C ARG A 61 -0.25 0.52 -12.41
N SER A 62 -0.08 -0.77 -12.14
CA SER A 62 -0.58 -1.85 -12.99
C SER A 62 -2.11 -1.83 -13.12
N LYS A 63 -2.82 -1.54 -12.03
CA LYS A 63 -4.30 -1.48 -11.99
C LYS A 63 -4.88 -0.09 -12.24
N ASN A 64 -4.06 0.90 -12.60
CA ASN A 64 -4.47 2.28 -12.86
C ASN A 64 -5.24 2.96 -11.69
N LEU A 65 -4.95 2.56 -10.46
CA LEU A 65 -5.57 3.04 -9.22
C LEU A 65 -4.84 4.27 -8.65
N ALA A 66 -5.50 4.97 -7.72
CA ALA A 66 -4.91 6.05 -6.94
C ALA A 66 -4.55 5.59 -5.53
N ILE A 67 -3.38 5.99 -5.04
CA ILE A 67 -2.95 5.73 -3.66
C ILE A 67 -3.41 6.89 -2.77
N ILE A 68 -4.26 6.59 -1.79
CA ILE A 68 -4.63 7.54 -0.74
C ILE A 68 -3.59 7.44 0.38
N THR A 69 -2.80 8.48 0.64
CA THR A 69 -1.72 8.40 1.63
C THR A 69 -1.30 9.75 2.20
N ARG A 70 -0.75 9.71 3.42
CA ARG A 70 -0.03 10.82 4.07
C ARG A 70 1.48 10.76 3.86
N ASP A 71 1.98 9.70 3.24
CA ASP A 71 3.40 9.51 3.03
C ASP A 71 3.93 10.51 2.00
N ARG A 72 4.85 11.37 2.44
CA ARG A 72 5.39 12.45 1.60
C ARG A 72 6.25 11.93 0.45
N ALA A 73 6.92 10.79 0.62
CA ALA A 73 7.73 10.21 -0.43
C ALA A 73 6.84 9.65 -1.54
N ILE A 74 5.76 8.95 -1.20
CA ILE A 74 4.78 8.47 -2.19
C ILE A 74 4.07 9.64 -2.87
N LEU A 75 3.67 10.68 -2.13
CA LEU A 75 3.06 11.88 -2.71
C LEU A 75 4.01 12.60 -3.68
N ALA A 76 5.29 12.76 -3.33
CA ALA A 76 6.29 13.35 -4.21
C ALA A 76 6.52 12.49 -5.47
N TYR A 77 6.57 11.18 -5.31
CA TYR A 77 6.67 10.22 -6.41
C TYR A 77 5.46 10.29 -7.35
N GLY A 78 4.26 10.46 -6.80
CA GLY A 78 3.04 10.70 -7.57
C GLY A 78 3.03 12.06 -8.28
N ALA A 79 3.51 13.12 -7.63
CA ALA A 79 3.64 14.45 -8.23
C ALA A 79 4.64 14.48 -9.40
N ALA A 80 5.63 13.58 -9.40
CA ALA A 80 6.54 13.36 -10.53
C ALA A 80 5.89 12.60 -11.71
N GLY A 81 4.61 12.21 -11.60
CA GLY A 81 3.84 11.56 -12.65
C GLY A 81 3.97 10.04 -12.68
N PHE A 82 4.64 9.42 -11.70
CA PHE A 82 4.86 7.97 -11.71
C PHE A 82 3.68 7.16 -11.16
N VAL A 83 2.76 7.74 -10.39
CA VAL A 83 1.55 7.04 -9.91
C VAL A 83 0.49 8.06 -9.50
N LYS A 84 -0.79 7.72 -9.61
CA LYS A 84 -1.87 8.59 -9.13
C LYS A 84 -1.88 8.58 -7.60
N THR A 85 -1.99 9.75 -6.99
CA THR A 85 -2.05 9.88 -5.52
C THR A 85 -3.13 10.85 -5.08
N VAL A 86 -3.64 10.65 -3.87
CA VAL A 86 -4.60 11.54 -3.20
C VAL A 86 -4.13 11.75 -1.76
N PRO A 87 -3.85 12.99 -1.32
CA PRO A 87 -3.49 13.27 0.07
C PRO A 87 -4.69 13.12 1.01
N CYS A 88 -4.47 12.70 2.26
CA CYS A 88 -5.51 12.58 3.30
C CYS A 88 -5.05 12.98 4.71
#